data_AF-A0A2M7KX08-F1
#
_entry.id   AF-A0A2M7KX08-F1
#
_cell.length_a   1.000
_cell.length_b   1.000
_cell.length_c   1.000
_cell.angle_alpha   90.00
_cell.angle_beta   90.00
_cell.angle_gamma   90.00
#
_symmetry.space_group_name_H-M   'P 1'
#
loop_
_entity.id
_entity.type
_entity.pdbx_description
1 polymer ?
#
loop_
_entity_poly.entity_id
_entity_poly.type
_entity_poly.pdbx_seq_one_letter_code
_entity_poly.pdbx_strand_id
1 'polypeptide(L)'
;MGARVRRPARQRPAALQTQRRHHLLGMNDGSYRAYDEGIGKAYEDPMRDIATRLKAVGATVVVGSPGAVDTKYFRNDPNQATVYNDNLAHLRDLAKQVAADNGMPFANVHDVMVEAMTKGKAALGDDYDVCGRDGVHPRPNGHIVMAYAFLEAMGFDGDLGTITVDLKGDSAATAGHKVLSAKDGTVELESSRYRSASTATGRARAPGQSHQNERRCSCL
;
A
#
# COMPACT_ATOMS: atom_id res chain seq x y z
N MET A 1 45.96 -14.22 35.20
CA MET A 1 45.63 -12.81 34.94
C MET A 1 44.66 -12.77 33.76
N GLY A 2 43.35 -12.81 34.02
CA GLY A 2 42.31 -12.98 32.98
C GLY A 2 41.41 -11.76 32.90
N ALA A 3 41.53 -10.98 31.83
CA ALA A 3 40.70 -9.80 31.61
C ALA A 3 39.29 -10.21 31.13
N ARG A 4 38.28 -10.05 32.00
CA ARG A 4 36.86 -10.10 31.60
C ARG A 4 36.46 -8.74 31.05
N VAL A 5 36.21 -8.67 29.74
CA VAL A 5 35.53 -7.52 29.13
C VAL A 5 34.04 -7.61 29.47
N ARG A 6 33.57 -6.76 30.40
CA ARG A 6 32.13 -6.54 30.62
C ARG A 6 31.58 -5.75 29.44
N ARG A 7 30.72 -6.38 28.62
CA ARG A 7 29.91 -5.64 27.65
C ARG A 7 28.96 -4.71 28.41
N PRO A 8 28.90 -3.40 28.11
CA PRO A 8 27.87 -2.54 28.67
C PRO A 8 26.51 -3.03 28.16
N ALA A 9 25.51 -2.98 29.03
CA ALA A 9 24.13 -3.24 28.66
C ALA A 9 23.78 -2.33 27.46
N ARG A 10 23.33 -2.93 26.35
CA ARG A 10 22.74 -2.19 25.24
C ARG A 10 21.54 -1.43 25.78
N GLN A 11 21.71 -0.15 26.13
CA GLN A 11 20.60 0.78 26.16
C GLN A 11 20.04 0.79 24.74
N ARG A 12 18.82 0.27 24.59
CA ARG A 12 18.10 0.36 23.33
C ARG A 12 17.90 1.86 23.06
N PRO A 13 18.38 2.40 21.93
CA PRO A 13 18.05 3.77 21.56
C PRO A 13 16.53 3.89 21.45
N ALA A 14 15.98 5.01 21.91
CA ALA A 14 14.56 5.37 21.92
C ALA A 14 13.96 5.58 20.50
N ALA A 15 14.38 4.78 19.52
CA ALA A 15 13.95 4.82 18.13
C ALA A 15 12.91 3.72 17.80
N LEU A 16 12.13 3.30 18.79
CA LEU A 16 10.91 2.51 18.58
C LEU A 16 9.67 3.40 18.76
N GLN A 17 9.58 4.47 17.97
CA GLN A 17 8.40 5.34 17.89
C GLN A 17 8.19 5.62 16.40
N THR A 18 7.59 4.72 15.62
CA THR A 18 6.14 4.57 15.46
C THR A 18 5.92 3.23 14.76
N GLN A 19 5.39 2.20 15.44
CA GLN A 19 4.98 0.99 14.71
C GLN A 19 3.69 1.32 13.96
N ARG A 20 3.79 1.59 12.64
CA ARG A 20 2.60 1.64 11.78
C ARG A 20 2.04 0.23 11.70
N ARG A 21 0.86 0.02 12.27
CA ARG A 21 0.11 -1.23 12.14
C ARG A 21 -1.01 -1.01 11.15
N HIS A 22 -1.30 -2.03 10.36
CA HIS A 22 -2.41 -2.05 9.42
C HIS A 22 -3.45 -3.02 9.97
N HIS A 23 -4.71 -2.61 9.96
CA HIS A 23 -5.82 -3.44 10.38
C HIS A 23 -6.82 -3.53 9.24
N LEU A 24 -7.10 -4.76 8.80
CA LEU A 24 -8.02 -5.05 7.71
C LEU A 24 -8.94 -6.20 8.14
N LEU A 25 -10.18 -5.87 8.45
CA LEU A 25 -11.27 -6.79 8.79
C LEU A 25 -12.53 -6.33 8.04
N GLY A 26 -13.56 -7.19 7.97
CA GLY A 26 -14.88 -6.80 7.48
C GLY A 26 -15.52 -7.70 6.43
N MET A 27 -14.73 -8.48 5.68
CA MET A 27 -15.28 -9.39 4.65
C MET A 27 -16.12 -10.52 5.24
N ASN A 28 -15.85 -10.95 6.48
CA ASN A 28 -16.69 -11.94 7.18
C ASN A 28 -17.74 -11.27 8.07
N ASP A 29 -17.42 -10.10 8.60
CA ASP A 29 -18.25 -9.31 9.51
C ASP A 29 -19.55 -8.86 8.82
N GLY A 30 -19.49 -8.57 7.51
CA GLY A 30 -20.66 -8.34 6.67
C GLY A 30 -21.63 -9.53 6.56
N SER A 31 -21.24 -10.72 7.03
CA SER A 31 -22.09 -11.92 7.10
C SER A 31 -22.64 -12.39 5.74
N TYR A 32 -22.05 -11.94 4.63
CA TYR A 32 -22.42 -12.33 3.26
C TYR A 32 -23.92 -12.18 2.91
N ARG A 33 -24.54 -11.11 3.44
CA ARG A 33 -25.96 -10.77 3.24
C ARG A 33 -26.16 -9.25 3.16
N ALA A 34 -27.39 -8.81 2.97
CA ALA A 34 -27.72 -7.38 3.03
C ALA A 34 -27.36 -6.78 4.39
N TYR A 35 -26.99 -5.50 4.39
CA TYR A 35 -26.65 -4.77 5.60
C TYR A 35 -27.84 -4.67 6.56
N ASP A 36 -27.54 -4.67 7.86
CA ASP A 36 -28.42 -4.18 8.91
C ASP A 36 -27.57 -3.58 10.03
N GLU A 37 -28.21 -2.82 10.92
CA GLU A 37 -27.53 -2.12 12.01
C GLU A 37 -26.77 -3.05 12.98
N GLY A 38 -27.22 -4.30 13.14
CA GLY A 38 -26.55 -5.30 13.96
C GLY A 38 -25.20 -5.72 13.37
N ILE A 39 -25.13 -5.91 12.04
CA ILE A 39 -23.87 -6.11 11.32
C ILE A 39 -22.95 -4.88 11.53
N GLY A 40 -23.50 -3.68 11.34
CA GLY A 40 -22.76 -2.43 11.49
C GLY A 40 -22.11 -2.31 12.88
N LYS A 41 -22.87 -2.51 13.95
CA LYS A 41 -22.36 -2.46 15.33
C LYS A 41 -21.34 -3.54 15.63
N ALA A 42 -21.60 -4.78 15.19
CA ALA A 42 -20.68 -5.89 15.39
C ALA A 42 -19.31 -5.65 14.72
N TYR A 43 -19.29 -4.89 13.64
CA TYR A 43 -18.07 -4.45 12.97
C TYR A 43 -17.43 -3.20 13.61
N GLU A 44 -18.23 -2.17 13.88
CA GLU A 44 -17.77 -0.87 14.34
C GLU A 44 -17.19 -0.92 15.76
N ASP A 45 -17.89 -1.56 16.70
CA ASP A 45 -17.53 -1.53 18.12
C ASP A 45 -16.12 -2.11 18.37
N PRO A 46 -15.76 -3.30 17.84
CA PRO A 46 -14.42 -3.85 18.01
C PRO A 46 -13.34 -3.02 17.29
N MET A 47 -13.63 -2.53 16.08
CA MET A 47 -12.70 -1.67 15.34
C MET A 47 -12.38 -0.39 16.12
N ARG A 48 -13.42 0.23 16.70
CA ARG A 48 -13.31 1.43 17.53
C ARG A 48 -12.53 1.16 18.81
N ASP A 49 -12.79 0.04 19.49
CA ASP A 49 -12.04 -0.36 20.69
C ASP A 49 -10.55 -0.57 20.38
N ILE A 50 -10.23 -1.28 19.29
CA ILE A 50 -8.85 -1.50 18.83
C ILE A 50 -8.15 -0.17 18.53
N ALA A 51 -8.78 0.71 17.74
CA ALA A 51 -8.23 2.02 17.40
C ALA A 51 -7.98 2.89 18.63
N THR A 52 -8.94 2.91 19.57
CA THR A 52 -8.85 3.67 20.82
C THR A 52 -7.71 3.18 21.69
N ARG A 53 -7.58 1.86 21.88
CA ARG A 53 -6.50 1.26 22.68
C ARG A 53 -5.13 1.50 22.07
N LEU A 54 -5.01 1.41 20.74
CA LEU A 54 -3.74 1.66 20.06
C LEU A 54 -3.36 3.14 20.13
N LYS A 55 -4.33 4.05 20.01
CA LYS A 55 -4.14 5.49 20.25
C LYS A 55 -3.63 5.76 21.67
N ALA A 56 -4.23 5.13 22.68
CA ALA A 56 -3.88 5.32 24.09
C ALA A 56 -2.42 4.93 24.41
N VAL A 57 -1.82 4.01 23.64
CA VAL A 57 -0.40 3.64 23.76
C VAL A 57 0.52 4.38 22.79
N GLY A 58 0.02 5.44 22.14
CA GLY A 58 0.79 6.28 21.23
C GLY A 58 1.08 5.66 19.85
N ALA A 59 0.35 4.62 19.45
CA ALA A 59 0.47 4.02 18.12
C ALA A 59 -0.48 4.67 17.13
N THR A 60 -0.01 4.88 15.90
CA THR A 60 -0.85 5.23 14.75
C THR A 60 -1.15 3.99 13.92
N VAL A 61 -2.41 3.80 13.58
CA VAL A 61 -2.89 2.70 12.75
C VAL A 61 -3.57 3.25 11.51
N VAL A 62 -3.30 2.64 10.36
CA VAL A 62 -4.12 2.90 9.16
C VAL A 62 -5.33 1.98 9.25
N VAL A 63 -6.51 2.56 9.42
CA VAL A 63 -7.79 1.83 9.45
C VAL A 63 -8.18 1.54 8.01
N GLY A 64 -8.19 0.27 7.61
CA GLY A 64 -8.64 -0.14 6.28
C GLY A 64 -10.12 -0.52 6.29
N SER A 65 -10.87 -0.09 5.27
CA SER A 65 -12.19 -0.64 5.00
C SER A 65 -12.09 -2.12 4.57
N PRO A 66 -13.20 -2.87 4.51
CA PRO A 66 -13.23 -4.14 3.81
C PRO A 66 -12.88 -3.95 2.32
N GLY A 67 -12.54 -5.04 1.64
CA GLY A 67 -12.45 -5.05 0.17
C GLY A 67 -13.84 -5.09 -0.49
N ALA A 68 -13.89 -5.60 -1.72
CA ALA A 68 -15.12 -5.86 -2.46
C ALA A 68 -15.24 -7.34 -2.82
N VAL A 69 -16.43 -7.76 -3.26
CA VAL A 69 -16.64 -9.06 -3.91
C VAL A 69 -16.78 -8.89 -5.42
N ASP A 70 -16.38 -9.89 -6.19
CA ASP A 70 -16.38 -9.80 -7.67
C ASP A 70 -17.82 -9.79 -8.21
N THR A 71 -18.13 -8.85 -9.10
CA THR A 71 -19.49 -8.71 -9.66
C THR A 71 -19.95 -9.88 -10.52
N LYS A 72 -19.04 -10.70 -11.02
CA LYS A 72 -19.34 -11.90 -11.83
C LYS A 72 -19.22 -13.18 -11.02
N TYR A 73 -18.12 -13.33 -10.28
CA TYR A 73 -17.78 -14.62 -9.67
C TYR A 73 -18.34 -14.83 -8.27
N PHE A 74 -18.73 -13.77 -7.55
CA PHE A 74 -19.29 -13.93 -6.20
C PHE A 74 -20.60 -14.70 -6.24
N ARG A 75 -20.58 -15.92 -5.70
CA ARG A 75 -21.69 -16.89 -5.74
C ARG A 75 -22.26 -17.14 -7.14
N ASN A 76 -21.54 -16.74 -8.19
CA ASN A 76 -22.02 -16.68 -9.58
C ASN A 76 -23.37 -15.98 -9.73
N ASP A 77 -23.63 -14.94 -8.90
CA ASP A 77 -24.90 -14.23 -8.86
C ASP A 77 -24.65 -12.70 -8.73
N PRO A 78 -24.81 -11.94 -9.83
CA PRO A 78 -24.59 -10.49 -9.84
C PRO A 78 -25.49 -9.72 -8.86
N ASN A 79 -26.70 -10.22 -8.58
CA ASN A 79 -27.60 -9.56 -7.63
C ASN A 79 -27.07 -9.73 -6.20
N GLN A 80 -26.60 -10.93 -5.86
CA GLN A 80 -25.96 -11.14 -4.56
C GLN A 80 -24.63 -10.38 -4.43
N ALA A 81 -23.85 -10.27 -5.51
CA ALA A 81 -22.63 -9.45 -5.51
C ALA A 81 -22.95 -7.97 -5.26
N THR A 82 -24.02 -7.46 -5.88
CA THR A 82 -24.51 -6.09 -5.68
C THR A 82 -24.95 -5.87 -4.24
N VAL A 83 -25.81 -6.74 -3.71
CA VAL A 83 -26.30 -6.66 -2.31
C VAL A 83 -25.15 -6.70 -1.32
N TYR A 84 -24.15 -7.56 -1.55
CA TYR A 84 -23.06 -7.69 -0.59
C TYR A 84 -22.03 -6.56 -0.69
N ASN A 85 -21.73 -6.08 -1.90
CA ASN A 85 -20.90 -4.88 -2.04
C ASN A 85 -21.55 -3.64 -1.41
N ASP A 86 -22.88 -3.50 -1.47
CA ASP A 86 -23.61 -2.44 -0.75
C ASP A 86 -23.42 -2.53 0.77
N ASN A 87 -23.46 -3.74 1.33
CA ASN A 87 -23.13 -3.95 2.74
C ASN A 87 -21.67 -3.59 3.06
N LEU A 88 -20.71 -4.07 2.26
CA LEU A 88 -19.31 -3.74 2.45
C LEU A 88 -19.03 -2.22 2.33
N ALA A 89 -19.81 -1.50 1.52
CA ALA A 89 -19.79 -0.04 1.44
C ALA A 89 -20.27 0.62 2.75
N HIS A 90 -21.33 0.12 3.37
CA HIS A 90 -21.75 0.59 4.71
C HIS A 90 -20.64 0.34 5.76
N LEU A 91 -20.01 -0.83 5.75
CA LEU A 91 -18.88 -1.11 6.64
C LEU A 91 -17.66 -0.20 6.36
N ARG A 92 -17.39 0.14 5.10
CA ARG A 92 -16.38 1.14 4.73
C ARG A 92 -16.67 2.48 5.38
N ASP A 93 -17.92 2.96 5.38
CA ASP A 93 -18.26 4.24 5.99
C ASP A 93 -18.06 4.24 7.51
N LEU A 94 -18.42 3.14 8.17
CA LEU A 94 -18.14 2.95 9.60
C LEU A 94 -16.64 2.95 9.88
N ALA A 95 -15.84 2.26 9.06
CA ALA A 95 -14.38 2.26 9.18
C ALA A 95 -13.79 3.67 9.02
N LYS A 96 -14.31 4.44 8.04
CA LYS A 96 -13.92 5.84 7.82
C LYS A 96 -14.26 6.71 9.02
N GLN A 97 -15.43 6.53 9.62
CA GLN A 97 -15.83 7.24 10.83
C GLN A 97 -14.94 6.88 12.03
N VAL A 98 -14.68 5.59 12.26
CA VAL A 98 -13.76 5.12 13.31
C VAL A 98 -12.38 5.75 13.14
N ALA A 99 -11.88 5.82 11.91
CA ALA A 99 -10.60 6.45 11.62
C ALA A 99 -10.61 7.95 11.99
N ALA A 100 -11.64 8.69 11.53
CA ALA A 100 -11.80 10.11 11.80
C ALA A 100 -11.90 10.41 13.31
N ASP A 101 -12.77 9.69 14.03
CA ASP A 101 -12.99 9.87 15.47
C ASP A 101 -11.72 9.61 16.30
N ASN A 102 -10.85 8.71 15.80
CA ASN A 102 -9.59 8.39 16.46
C ASN A 102 -8.41 9.25 15.97
N GLY A 103 -8.58 10.10 14.96
CA GLY A 103 -7.47 10.84 14.34
C GLY A 103 -6.47 9.91 13.66
N MET A 104 -6.96 8.83 13.07
CA MET A 104 -6.20 7.80 12.37
C MET A 104 -6.34 7.96 10.85
N PRO A 105 -5.31 7.62 10.06
CA PRO A 105 -5.46 7.55 8.61
C PRO A 105 -6.44 6.45 8.18
N PHE A 106 -7.13 6.67 7.07
CA PHE A 106 -8.12 5.76 6.50
C PHE A 106 -7.69 5.26 5.13
N ALA A 107 -7.64 3.94 4.94
CA ALA A 107 -7.44 3.30 3.64
C ALA A 107 -8.78 2.82 3.08
N ASN A 108 -9.24 3.47 2.01
CA ASN A 108 -10.50 3.17 1.35
C ASN A 108 -10.35 2.00 0.35
N VAL A 109 -10.11 0.81 0.89
CA VAL A 109 -9.86 -0.39 0.08
C VAL A 109 -11.08 -0.75 -0.77
N HIS A 110 -12.29 -0.55 -0.25
CA HIS A 110 -13.54 -0.93 -0.92
C HIS A 110 -13.70 -0.17 -2.24
N ASP A 111 -13.72 1.16 -2.19
CA ASP A 111 -13.98 1.98 -3.38
C ASP A 111 -12.88 1.81 -4.43
N VAL A 112 -11.61 1.73 -3.99
CA VAL A 112 -10.47 1.51 -4.89
C VAL A 112 -10.57 0.16 -5.60
N MET A 113 -11.01 -0.90 -4.90
CA MET A 113 -11.26 -2.20 -5.52
C MET A 113 -12.46 -2.19 -6.47
N VAL A 114 -13.57 -1.55 -6.09
CA VAL A 114 -14.75 -1.41 -6.98
C VAL A 114 -14.37 -0.66 -8.25
N GLU A 115 -13.66 0.46 -8.12
CA GLU A 115 -13.20 1.26 -9.27
C GLU A 115 -12.26 0.46 -10.19
N ALA A 116 -11.27 -0.21 -9.62
CA ALA A 116 -10.34 -1.05 -10.39
C ALA A 116 -11.08 -2.20 -11.10
N MET A 117 -12.07 -2.80 -10.44
CA MET A 117 -12.90 -3.86 -11.01
C MET A 117 -13.76 -3.34 -12.18
N THR A 118 -14.46 -2.21 -11.99
CA THR A 118 -15.26 -1.59 -13.05
C THR A 118 -14.40 -1.24 -14.26
N LYS A 119 -13.26 -0.57 -14.05
CA LYS A 119 -12.34 -0.20 -15.13
C LYS A 119 -11.69 -1.42 -15.79
N GLY A 120 -11.28 -2.40 -14.99
CA GLY A 120 -10.66 -3.63 -15.46
C GLY A 120 -11.59 -4.45 -16.34
N LYS A 121 -12.84 -4.66 -15.90
CA LYS A 121 -13.85 -5.38 -16.70
C LYS A 121 -14.22 -4.63 -17.98
N ALA A 122 -14.37 -3.30 -17.91
CA ALA A 122 -14.61 -2.48 -19.10
C ALA A 122 -13.48 -2.56 -20.14
N ALA A 123 -12.22 -2.62 -19.69
CA ALA A 123 -11.05 -2.62 -20.58
C ALA A 123 -10.63 -4.03 -21.05
N LEU A 124 -10.81 -5.06 -20.21
CA LEU A 124 -10.23 -6.39 -20.39
C LEU A 124 -11.30 -7.51 -20.47
N GLY A 125 -12.58 -7.15 -20.37
CA GLY A 125 -13.72 -8.06 -20.43
C GLY A 125 -14.20 -8.54 -19.05
N ASP A 126 -15.43 -9.03 -19.00
CA ASP A 126 -16.13 -9.39 -17.75
C ASP A 126 -15.44 -10.50 -16.94
N ASP A 127 -14.61 -11.32 -17.57
CA ASP A 127 -13.80 -12.37 -16.94
C ASP A 127 -12.57 -11.84 -16.20
N TYR A 128 -12.26 -10.55 -16.30
CA TYR A 128 -11.18 -9.95 -15.52
C TYR A 128 -11.62 -9.85 -14.05
N ASP A 129 -11.06 -10.71 -13.20
CA ASP A 129 -11.34 -10.77 -11.77
C ASP A 129 -10.35 -9.94 -10.93
N VAL A 130 -10.86 -8.95 -10.21
CA VAL A 130 -10.07 -8.20 -9.21
C VAL A 130 -10.17 -8.88 -7.84
N CYS A 131 -11.35 -9.42 -7.50
CA CYS A 131 -11.61 -10.05 -6.22
C CYS A 131 -11.50 -11.58 -6.29
N GLY A 132 -10.77 -12.11 -7.27
CA GLY A 132 -10.60 -13.54 -7.47
C GLY A 132 -11.77 -14.24 -8.15
N ARG A 133 -11.51 -15.45 -8.64
CA ARG A 133 -12.51 -16.32 -9.27
C ARG A 133 -13.42 -17.06 -8.29
N ASP A 134 -13.12 -17.04 -7.00
CA ASP A 134 -14.07 -17.41 -5.95
C ASP A 134 -14.99 -16.23 -5.56
N GLY A 135 -14.73 -15.05 -6.15
CA GLY A 135 -15.46 -13.82 -5.95
C GLY A 135 -15.18 -13.12 -4.63
N VAL A 136 -14.25 -13.61 -3.81
CA VAL A 136 -13.94 -13.04 -2.49
C VAL A 136 -12.46 -12.74 -2.31
N HIS A 137 -11.57 -13.65 -2.73
CA HIS A 137 -10.13 -13.56 -2.42
C HIS A 137 -9.35 -12.99 -3.61
N PRO A 138 -8.82 -11.76 -3.50
CA PRO A 138 -8.04 -11.15 -4.56
C PRO A 138 -6.83 -11.98 -4.98
N ARG A 139 -6.54 -11.92 -6.27
CA ARG A 139 -5.29 -12.43 -6.85
C ARG A 139 -4.21 -11.33 -6.79
N PRO A 140 -2.97 -11.56 -7.28
CA PRO A 140 -1.92 -10.55 -7.20
C PRO A 140 -2.31 -9.17 -7.76
N ASN A 141 -3.13 -9.11 -8.81
CA ASN A 141 -3.67 -7.85 -9.33
C ASN A 141 -4.51 -7.10 -8.30
N GLY A 142 -5.48 -7.76 -7.65
CA GLY A 142 -6.31 -7.13 -6.63
C GLY A 142 -5.54 -6.80 -5.35
N HIS A 143 -4.57 -7.62 -4.95
CA HIS A 143 -3.70 -7.28 -3.81
C HIS A 143 -2.85 -6.01 -4.05
N ILE A 144 -2.41 -5.78 -5.29
CA ILE A 144 -1.72 -4.52 -5.65
C ILE A 144 -2.67 -3.32 -5.51
N VAL A 145 -3.93 -3.47 -5.93
CA VAL A 145 -4.97 -2.45 -5.77
C VAL A 145 -5.23 -2.14 -4.28
N MET A 146 -5.28 -3.16 -3.42
CA MET A 146 -5.39 -2.95 -1.98
C MET A 146 -4.17 -2.25 -1.39
N ALA A 147 -2.96 -2.63 -1.81
CA ALA A 147 -1.72 -2.01 -1.34
C ALA A 147 -1.66 -0.53 -1.71
N TYR A 148 -2.13 -0.16 -2.90
CA TYR A 148 -2.26 1.23 -3.34
C TYR A 148 -3.11 2.06 -2.37
N ALA A 149 -4.29 1.59 -1.97
CA ALA A 149 -5.15 2.30 -1.02
C ALA A 149 -4.46 2.55 0.35
N PHE A 150 -3.63 1.61 0.82
CA PHE A 150 -2.84 1.80 2.03
C PHE A 150 -1.68 2.77 1.86
N LEU A 151 -1.04 2.79 0.69
CA LEU A 151 0.02 3.76 0.38
C LEU A 151 -0.56 5.18 0.34
N GLU A 152 -1.70 5.38 -0.31
CA GLU A 152 -2.39 6.67 -0.31
C GLU A 152 -2.75 7.13 1.11
N ALA A 153 -3.33 6.23 1.92
CA ALA A 153 -3.66 6.53 3.31
C ALA A 153 -2.43 6.88 4.18
N MET A 154 -1.25 6.39 3.81
CA MET A 154 0.01 6.73 4.48
C MET A 154 0.62 8.05 4.01
N GLY A 155 -0.02 8.74 3.05
CA GLY A 155 0.44 10.00 2.49
C GLY A 155 1.45 9.85 1.36
N PHE A 156 1.55 8.67 0.73
CA PHE A 156 2.34 8.53 -0.50
C PHE A 156 1.53 9.06 -1.68
N ASP A 157 2.02 10.13 -2.30
CA ASP A 157 1.38 10.86 -3.42
C ASP A 157 1.76 10.31 -4.80
N GLY A 158 2.64 9.31 -4.84
CA GLY A 158 3.18 8.74 -6.08
C GLY A 158 4.20 9.64 -6.79
N ASP A 159 4.42 10.87 -6.32
CA ASP A 159 5.49 11.72 -6.82
C ASP A 159 6.81 11.27 -6.19
N LEU A 160 7.47 10.37 -6.90
CA LEU A 160 8.82 9.95 -6.55
C LEU A 160 9.84 11.04 -6.86
N GLY A 161 9.52 12.09 -7.64
CA GLY A 161 10.45 13.08 -8.15
C GLY A 161 10.90 12.83 -9.59
N THR A 162 11.43 13.87 -10.21
CA THR A 162 11.96 13.84 -11.58
C THR A 162 13.48 13.92 -11.54
N ILE A 163 14.14 13.12 -12.38
CA ILE A 163 15.58 13.19 -12.62
C ILE A 163 15.77 13.53 -14.10
N THR A 164 16.37 14.68 -14.37
CA THR A 164 16.75 15.13 -15.70
C THR A 164 18.26 14.96 -15.85
N VAL A 165 18.69 14.14 -16.80
CA VAL A 165 20.11 13.92 -17.09
C VAL A 165 20.47 14.70 -18.35
N ASP A 166 21.37 15.67 -18.20
CA ASP A 166 22.08 16.29 -19.31
C ASP A 166 23.53 15.81 -19.33
N LEU A 167 23.89 15.10 -20.40
CA LEU A 167 25.23 14.57 -20.63
C LEU A 167 26.27 15.67 -20.92
N LYS A 168 25.84 16.93 -21.08
CA LYS A 168 26.70 18.11 -21.21
C LYS A 168 26.97 18.83 -19.89
N GLY A 169 26.28 18.48 -18.80
CA GLY A 169 26.60 18.93 -17.43
C GLY A 169 25.42 19.44 -16.61
N ASP A 170 24.31 19.87 -17.22
CA ASP A 170 23.19 20.52 -16.50
C ASP A 170 22.12 19.52 -16.03
N SER A 171 22.54 18.49 -15.30
CA SER A 171 21.61 17.51 -14.72
C SER A 171 20.88 18.09 -13.50
N ALA A 172 19.60 17.78 -13.34
CA ALA A 172 18.74 18.27 -12.26
C ALA A 172 17.91 17.15 -11.65
N ALA A 173 17.54 17.29 -10.38
CA ALA A 173 16.71 16.34 -9.66
C ALA A 173 15.74 17.04 -8.69
N THR A 174 14.55 16.48 -8.48
CA THR A 174 13.49 17.08 -7.64
C THR A 174 13.02 16.14 -6.51
N ALA A 175 12.12 16.64 -5.66
CA ALA A 175 11.37 15.89 -4.65
C ALA A 175 12.20 15.04 -3.66
N GLY A 176 13.40 15.48 -3.28
CA GLY A 176 14.26 14.74 -2.35
C GLY A 176 15.29 13.83 -3.03
N HIS A 177 15.43 13.96 -4.35
CA HIS A 177 16.63 13.54 -5.08
C HIS A 177 17.59 14.71 -5.24
N LYS A 178 18.88 14.42 -5.16
CA LYS A 178 19.96 15.39 -5.32
C LYS A 178 20.99 14.86 -6.31
N VAL A 179 21.37 15.70 -7.27
CA VAL A 179 22.52 15.42 -8.14
C VAL A 179 23.81 15.66 -7.34
N LEU A 180 24.61 14.61 -7.20
CA LEU A 180 25.91 14.65 -6.53
C LEU A 180 27.03 14.98 -7.51
N SER A 181 26.99 14.38 -8.70
CA SER A 181 27.93 14.65 -9.78
C SER A 181 27.30 14.37 -11.14
N ALA A 182 27.74 15.10 -12.17
CA ALA A 182 27.37 14.91 -13.57
C ALA A 182 28.60 15.18 -14.45
N LYS A 183 29.41 14.14 -14.70
CA LYS A 183 30.67 14.24 -15.44
C LYS A 183 30.98 12.94 -16.18
N ASP A 184 31.77 13.03 -17.24
CA ASP A 184 32.26 11.87 -17.99
C ASP A 184 31.14 10.90 -18.43
N GLY A 185 29.98 11.44 -18.79
CA GLY A 185 28.79 10.66 -19.18
C GLY A 185 28.14 9.86 -18.04
N THR A 186 28.46 10.18 -16.78
CA THR A 186 27.93 9.56 -15.57
C THR A 186 27.24 10.59 -14.69
N VAL A 187 26.07 10.24 -14.15
CA VAL A 187 25.34 11.05 -13.15
C VAL A 187 25.19 10.25 -11.87
N GLU A 188 25.61 10.82 -10.75
CA GLU A 188 25.42 10.26 -9.41
C GLU A 188 24.32 11.01 -8.68
N LEU A 189 23.45 10.26 -8.00
CA LEU A 189 22.27 10.79 -7.32
C LEU A 189 22.21 10.27 -5.89
N GLU A 190 21.77 11.14 -4.98
CA GLU A 190 21.31 10.76 -3.65
C GLU A 190 19.80 10.87 -3.61
N SER A 191 19.12 9.86 -3.04
CA SER A 191 17.67 9.88 -2.82
C SER A 191 17.34 9.71 -1.35
N SER A 192 16.60 10.67 -0.79
CA SER A 192 15.98 10.50 0.52
C SER A 192 14.60 9.83 0.44
N ARG A 193 14.06 9.61 -0.77
CA ARG A 193 12.74 9.02 -1.02
C ARG A 193 12.79 7.50 -1.12
N TYR A 194 13.86 6.94 -1.68
CA TYR A 194 14.06 5.49 -1.73
C TYR A 194 14.70 5.00 -0.42
N ARG A 195 13.89 4.55 0.53
CA ARG A 195 14.43 3.96 1.77
C ARG A 195 14.79 2.48 1.60
N SER A 196 15.87 2.24 0.85
CA SER A 196 16.75 1.07 0.95
C SER A 196 17.99 1.33 0.10
N ALA A 197 19.17 1.02 0.64
CA ALA A 197 20.46 1.23 -0.02
C ALA A 197 20.52 0.53 -1.39
N SER A 198 20.30 1.27 -2.46
CA SER A 198 20.65 0.86 -3.81
C SER A 198 21.29 2.05 -4.52
N THR A 199 22.61 2.06 -4.55
CA THR A 199 23.38 2.87 -5.49
C THR A 199 23.03 2.37 -6.90
N ALA A 200 22.16 3.11 -7.59
CA ALA A 200 21.88 2.85 -9.00
C ALA A 200 22.99 3.50 -9.84
N THR A 201 23.99 2.72 -10.26
CA THR A 201 24.98 3.16 -11.25
C THR A 201 24.41 2.98 -12.65
N GLY A 202 23.88 4.06 -13.23
CA GLY A 202 23.49 4.08 -14.64
C GLY A 202 24.70 4.40 -15.52
N ARG A 203 25.07 3.48 -16.42
CA ARG A 203 26.07 3.74 -17.48
C ARG A 203 25.35 3.85 -18.82
N ALA A 204 25.27 5.05 -19.39
CA ALA A 204 24.78 5.22 -20.75
C ALA A 204 25.79 4.60 -21.73
N ARG A 205 25.32 3.76 -22.67
CA ARG A 205 26.16 3.18 -23.72
C ARG A 205 25.81 3.82 -25.07
N ALA A 206 26.83 4.17 -25.83
CA ALA A 206 26.73 4.87 -27.12
C ALA A 206 25.84 4.11 -28.14
N PRO A 207 25.26 4.81 -29.13
CA PRO A 207 24.32 4.21 -30.08
C PRO A 207 25.05 3.21 -31.00
N GLY A 208 24.58 1.95 -31.08
CA GLY A 208 25.03 1.00 -32.10
C GLY A 208 25.27 -0.46 -31.69
N GLN A 209 24.86 -0.93 -30.50
CA GLN A 209 24.99 -2.36 -30.14
C GLN A 209 23.63 -3.03 -29.92
N SER A 210 23.45 -4.18 -30.57
CA SER A 210 22.21 -4.95 -30.66
C SER A 210 21.80 -5.60 -29.33
N HIS A 211 20.49 -5.82 -29.23
CA HIS A 211 19.74 -6.30 -28.07
C HIS A 211 20.26 -7.61 -27.47
N GLN A 212 20.66 -7.58 -26.20
CA GLN A 212 20.30 -8.59 -25.18
C GLN A 212 20.29 -7.90 -23.80
N ASN A 213 19.14 -7.90 -23.14
CA ASN A 213 18.90 -7.18 -21.89
C ASN A 213 18.92 -8.19 -20.72
N GLU A 214 20.10 -8.70 -20.35
CA GLU A 214 20.24 -9.47 -19.10
C GLU A 214 20.47 -8.50 -17.93
N ARG A 215 19.38 -8.14 -17.24
CA ARG A 215 19.46 -7.45 -15.95
C ARG A 215 19.63 -8.49 -14.85
N ARG A 216 20.86 -8.71 -14.40
CA ARG A 216 21.11 -9.39 -13.11
C ARG A 216 21.08 -8.36 -12.00
N CYS A 217 19.97 -8.33 -11.25
CA CYS A 217 19.93 -7.74 -9.93
C CYS A 217 20.37 -8.83 -8.93
N SER A 218 21.53 -8.65 -8.30
CA SER A 218 22.06 -9.55 -7.29
C SER A 218 21.86 -8.92 -5.91
N CYS A 219 20.87 -9.40 -5.16
CA CYS A 219 20.75 -9.15 -3.73
C CYS A 219 21.48 -10.26 -2.96
N LEU A 220 22.40 -9.88 -2.07
CA LEU A 220 22.74 -10.67 -0.90
C LEU A 220 22.06 -10.04 0.32
#